data_AF-A0A0A5HZX3-F1
#
_entry.id   AF-A0A0A5HZX3-F1
#
_cell.length_a   1.000
_cell.length_b   1.000
_cell.length_c   1.000
_cell.angle_alpha   90.00
_cell.angle_beta   90.00
_cell.angle_gamma   90.00
#
_symmetry.space_group_name_H-M   'P 1'
#
loop_
_entity.id
_entity.type
_entity.pdbx_description
1 polymer ?
#
loop_
_entity_poly.entity_id
_entity_poly.type
_entity_poly.pdbx_seq_one_letter_code
_entity_poly.pdbx_strand_id
1 'polypeptide(L)'
;MKAFLTRKGVTLSWRSYFITALSYMALGLFSSLIIGLIIKTVGEELQWEPLIEMGSFAMQPEIWGGAIGVAIAYGLNAPPLVVFAALFSGAFSASVGGGPAGSYIAALCSIEIGKLVSKETKLDILITPFVTIVVGFVIGFTISPSVHAFMTGFGDVVIWATERQPFVMGILVAVLMGWALTAPISSVAIAIMIDLEGVAAGAATVGCAAQMIGFGVMSYRENGIGGLFAQGIGTSMLQVANIVKKPILIIPPTIAGALLAPIATMGWLGTEMVNNDSGAGMGTSGFVGQIMTIQTMGFTQEVLISILLLHIIGPALITLILSEWFRKKGWIQLGDLKIDY
;
A
#
# COMPACT_ATOMS: atom_id res chain seq x y z
N MET A 1 13.72 -23.58 -25.52
CA MET A 1 13.31 -22.35 -24.82
C MET A 1 12.71 -22.61 -23.44
N LYS A 2 11.62 -23.39 -23.30
CA LYS A 2 11.00 -23.67 -21.97
C LYS A 2 11.97 -24.26 -20.93
N ALA A 3 12.76 -25.27 -21.31
CA ALA A 3 13.74 -25.88 -20.40
C ALA A 3 14.82 -24.90 -19.90
N PHE A 4 15.20 -23.92 -20.71
CA PHE A 4 16.15 -22.87 -20.32
C PHE A 4 15.52 -21.93 -19.29
N LEU A 5 14.29 -21.45 -19.54
CA LEU A 5 13.57 -20.59 -18.60
C LEU A 5 13.35 -21.27 -17.24
N THR A 6 12.96 -22.56 -17.25
CA THR A 6 12.82 -23.34 -16.01
C THR A 6 14.15 -23.50 -15.27
N ARG A 7 15.25 -23.78 -15.98
CA ARG A 7 16.60 -23.83 -15.37
C ARG A 7 16.98 -22.50 -14.70
N LYS A 8 16.53 -21.38 -15.26
CA LYS A 8 16.77 -20.03 -14.74
C LYS A 8 15.82 -19.58 -13.64
N GLY A 9 14.84 -20.41 -13.26
CA GLY A 9 13.81 -20.01 -12.30
C GLY A 9 12.89 -18.91 -12.83
N VAL A 10 12.77 -18.78 -14.16
CA VAL A 10 11.84 -17.87 -14.82
C VAL A 10 10.56 -18.66 -15.10
N THR A 11 9.58 -18.50 -14.23
CA THR A 11 8.25 -19.06 -14.41
C THR A 11 7.34 -17.93 -14.88
N LEU A 12 7.11 -17.83 -16.20
CA LEU A 12 6.16 -16.91 -16.85
C LEU A 12 4.71 -17.28 -16.46
N SER A 13 4.43 -17.37 -15.17
CA SER A 13 3.18 -17.86 -14.63
C SER A 13 2.41 -16.70 -14.00
N TRP A 14 1.09 -16.69 -14.22
CA TRP A 14 0.19 -15.71 -13.61
C TRP A 14 0.38 -15.64 -12.09
N ARG A 15 0.55 -16.80 -11.44
CA ARG A 15 0.76 -16.88 -9.98
C ARG A 15 2.06 -16.20 -9.55
N SER A 16 3.15 -16.36 -10.29
CA SER A 16 4.44 -15.77 -9.92
C SER A 16 4.39 -14.25 -9.91
N TYR A 17 3.72 -13.63 -10.89
CA TYR A 17 3.74 -12.18 -11.04
C TYR A 17 2.61 -11.52 -10.26
N PHE A 18 1.38 -11.95 -10.46
CA PHE A 18 0.21 -11.30 -9.87
C PHE A 18 -0.12 -11.77 -8.45
N ILE A 19 0.58 -12.78 -7.94
CA ILE A 19 0.39 -13.24 -6.56
C ILE A 19 1.70 -13.12 -5.82
N THR A 20 2.72 -13.91 -6.17
CA THR A 20 3.97 -13.94 -5.42
C THR A 20 4.69 -12.59 -5.42
N ALA A 21 4.98 -12.01 -6.59
CA ALA A 21 5.72 -10.75 -6.64
C ALA A 21 4.96 -9.59 -5.97
N LEU A 22 3.63 -9.53 -6.10
CA LEU A 22 2.82 -8.50 -5.43
C LEU A 22 2.82 -8.67 -3.90
N SER A 23 2.72 -9.91 -3.39
CA SER A 23 2.85 -10.17 -1.94
C SER A 23 4.21 -9.75 -1.41
N TYR A 24 5.30 -10.08 -2.11
CA TYR A 24 6.66 -9.71 -1.69
C TYR A 24 6.93 -8.21 -1.79
N MET A 25 6.38 -7.51 -2.79
CA MET A 25 6.41 -6.05 -2.83
C MET A 25 5.78 -5.45 -1.58
N ALA A 26 4.61 -5.95 -1.16
CA ALA A 26 3.94 -5.45 0.04
C ALA A 26 4.79 -5.68 1.30
N LEU A 27 5.50 -6.81 1.40
CA LEU A 27 6.47 -7.06 2.47
C LEU A 27 7.65 -6.08 2.43
N GLY A 28 8.19 -5.77 1.25
CA GLY A 28 9.26 -4.79 1.06
C GLY A 28 8.84 -3.38 1.45
N LEU A 29 7.62 -2.96 1.09
CA LEU A 29 7.03 -1.68 1.49
C LEU A 29 6.82 -1.62 3.01
N PHE A 30 6.34 -2.73 3.60
CA PHE A 30 6.12 -2.83 5.03
C PHE A 30 7.42 -2.68 5.81
N SER A 31 8.47 -3.41 5.43
CA SER A 31 9.77 -3.38 6.13
C SER A 31 10.58 -2.09 5.94
N SER A 32 10.13 -1.18 5.07
CA SER A 32 10.80 0.10 4.78
C SER A 32 9.90 1.30 5.07
N LEU A 33 9.07 1.72 4.11
CA LEU A 33 8.24 2.92 4.19
C LEU A 33 7.34 2.93 5.43
N ILE A 34 6.64 1.83 5.70
CA ILE A 34 5.63 1.77 6.78
C ILE A 34 6.29 1.79 8.14
N ILE A 35 7.31 0.94 8.36
CA ILE A 35 8.08 0.94 9.61
C ILE A 35 8.83 2.25 9.79
N GLY A 36 9.41 2.81 8.72
CA GLY A 36 10.07 4.12 8.74
C GLY A 36 9.13 5.23 9.20
N LEU A 37 7.91 5.24 8.68
CA LEU A 37 6.88 6.17 9.09
C LEU A 37 6.48 6.02 10.56
N ILE A 38 6.29 4.78 11.04
CA ILE A 38 6.01 4.51 12.46
C ILE A 38 7.13 5.08 13.34
N ILE A 39 8.38 4.80 12.98
CA ILE A 39 9.56 5.28 13.69
C ILE A 39 9.59 6.81 13.71
N LYS A 40 9.40 7.46 12.55
CA LYS A 40 9.38 8.92 12.42
C LYS A 40 8.31 9.53 13.30
N THR A 41 7.10 8.98 13.23
CA THR A 41 5.94 9.48 13.99
C THR A 41 6.17 9.37 15.50
N VAL A 42 6.71 8.24 15.97
CA VAL A 42 7.09 8.09 17.39
C VAL A 42 8.17 9.10 17.78
N GLY A 43 9.13 9.36 16.89
CA GLY A 43 10.16 10.38 17.09
C GLY A 43 9.59 11.79 17.22
N GLU A 44 8.64 12.16 16.36
CA GLU A 44 7.95 13.46 16.39
C GLU A 44 7.17 13.64 17.69
N GLU A 45 6.40 12.63 18.10
CA GLU A 45 5.61 12.70 19.34
C GLU A 45 6.50 12.74 20.60
N LEU A 46 7.64 12.05 20.60
CA LEU A 46 8.61 12.09 21.70
C LEU A 46 9.57 13.28 21.61
N GLN A 47 9.53 14.07 20.53
CA GLN A 47 10.49 15.13 20.22
C GLN A 47 11.95 14.62 20.26
N TRP A 48 12.18 13.41 19.73
CA TRP A 48 13.47 12.72 19.77
C TRP A 48 14.08 12.59 18.36
N GLU A 49 14.99 13.51 18.04
CA GLU A 49 15.59 13.69 16.70
C GLU A 49 16.16 12.41 16.05
N PRO A 50 16.90 11.52 16.76
CA PRO A 50 17.43 10.30 16.15
C PRO A 50 16.36 9.36 15.59
N LEU A 51 15.16 9.30 16.20
CA LEU A 51 14.06 8.51 15.63
C LEU A 51 13.48 9.19 14.39
N ILE A 52 13.36 10.51 14.41
CA ILE A 52 12.88 11.28 13.25
C ILE A 52 13.82 11.06 12.06
N GLU A 53 15.14 11.13 12.27
CA GLU A 53 16.15 10.90 11.24
C GLU A 53 16.10 9.45 10.71
N MET A 54 16.07 8.46 11.61
CA MET A 54 15.99 7.04 11.24
C MET A 54 14.74 6.72 10.41
N GLY A 55 13.58 7.24 10.83
CA GLY A 55 12.32 7.03 10.12
C GLY A 55 12.30 7.74 8.77
N SER A 56 12.74 9.00 8.73
CA SER A 56 12.81 9.79 7.50
C SER A 56 13.74 9.16 6.47
N PHE A 57 14.87 8.58 6.89
CA PHE A 57 15.76 7.84 6.00
C PHE A 57 15.07 6.61 5.37
N ALA A 58 14.37 5.81 6.18
CA ALA A 58 13.64 4.63 5.68
C ALA A 58 12.49 4.97 4.73
N MET A 59 11.94 6.19 4.82
CA MET A 59 10.89 6.70 3.95
C MET A 59 11.39 7.30 2.63
N GLN A 60 12.70 7.42 2.41
CA GLN A 60 13.24 7.94 1.16
C GLN A 60 12.85 7.04 -0.03
N PRO A 61 12.41 7.60 -1.19
CA PRO A 61 12.03 6.86 -2.39
C PRO A 61 13.03 5.79 -2.81
N GLU A 62 14.32 6.10 -2.73
CA GLU A 62 15.42 5.22 -3.09
C GLU A 62 15.48 4.00 -2.16
N ILE A 63 15.14 4.18 -0.88
CA ILE A 63 15.25 3.14 0.15
C ILE A 63 14.06 2.19 0.06
N TRP A 64 12.82 2.68 0.14
CA TRP A 64 11.65 1.79 0.07
C TRP A 64 11.43 1.23 -1.33
N GLY A 65 11.74 1.99 -2.38
CA GLY A 65 11.74 1.49 -3.76
C GLY A 65 12.76 0.37 -3.93
N GLY A 66 13.96 0.53 -3.35
CA GLY A 66 14.99 -0.51 -3.35
C GLY A 66 14.58 -1.76 -2.55
N ALA A 67 13.95 -1.58 -1.39
CA ALA A 67 13.41 -2.67 -0.59
C ALA A 67 12.36 -3.49 -1.35
N ILE A 68 11.47 -2.84 -2.12
CA ILE A 68 10.54 -3.51 -3.04
C ILE A 68 11.31 -4.38 -4.04
N GLY A 69 12.33 -3.83 -4.68
CA GLY A 69 13.13 -4.55 -5.68
C GLY A 69 13.80 -5.81 -5.11
N VAL A 70 14.42 -5.70 -3.94
CA VAL A 70 15.06 -6.82 -3.23
C VAL A 70 14.02 -7.86 -2.81
N ALA A 71 12.89 -7.42 -2.24
CA ALA A 71 11.84 -8.32 -1.77
C ALA A 71 11.22 -9.14 -2.92
N ILE A 72 10.92 -8.50 -4.06
CA ILE A 72 10.43 -9.20 -5.26
C ILE A 72 11.49 -10.20 -5.75
N ALA A 73 12.76 -9.81 -5.80
CA ALA A 73 13.83 -10.70 -6.25
C ALA A 73 13.97 -11.93 -5.34
N TYR A 74 13.87 -11.74 -4.03
CA TYR A 74 13.84 -12.82 -3.05
C TYR A 74 12.63 -13.73 -3.27
N GLY A 75 11.42 -13.18 -3.38
CA GLY A 75 10.19 -13.94 -3.61
C GLY A 75 10.17 -14.71 -4.93
N LEU A 76 10.84 -14.19 -5.96
CA LEU A 76 11.03 -14.87 -7.23
C LEU A 76 12.22 -15.83 -7.24
N ASN A 77 12.88 -16.09 -6.11
CA ASN A 77 14.05 -16.97 -5.98
C ASN A 77 15.20 -16.59 -6.94
N ALA A 78 15.47 -15.29 -7.08
CA ALA A 78 16.55 -14.81 -7.93
C ALA A 78 17.95 -15.12 -7.34
N PRO A 79 18.99 -15.30 -8.17
CA PRO A 79 20.36 -15.45 -7.69
C PRO A 79 20.84 -14.23 -6.90
N PRO A 80 21.79 -14.38 -5.94
CA PRO A 80 22.21 -13.29 -5.04
C PRO A 80 22.61 -11.99 -5.76
N LEU A 81 23.36 -12.09 -6.86
CA LEU A 81 23.77 -10.91 -7.65
C LEU A 81 22.59 -10.16 -8.25
N VAL A 82 21.53 -10.87 -8.66
CA VAL A 82 20.30 -10.27 -9.18
C VAL A 82 19.50 -9.64 -8.05
N VAL A 83 19.44 -10.29 -6.88
CA VAL A 83 18.74 -9.76 -5.69
C VAL A 83 19.33 -8.41 -5.28
N PHE A 84 20.66 -8.32 -5.13
CA PHE A 84 21.31 -7.07 -4.74
C PHE A 84 21.22 -6.00 -5.82
N ALA A 85 21.30 -6.38 -7.10
CA ALA A 85 21.17 -5.44 -8.20
C ALA A 85 19.73 -4.92 -8.39
N ALA A 86 18.71 -5.72 -8.08
CA ALA A 86 17.30 -5.34 -8.18
C ALA A 86 16.93 -4.17 -7.25
N LEU A 87 17.72 -3.92 -6.20
CA LEU A 87 17.62 -2.73 -5.36
C LEU A 87 17.62 -1.46 -6.22
N PHE A 88 18.55 -1.35 -7.17
CA PHE A 88 18.66 -0.15 -8.02
C PHE A 88 17.45 0.02 -8.94
N SER A 89 16.91 -1.10 -9.46
CA SER A 89 15.73 -1.08 -10.32
C SER A 89 14.52 -0.47 -9.62
N GLY A 90 14.25 -0.92 -8.40
CA GLY A 90 13.13 -0.42 -7.61
C GLY A 90 13.37 1.00 -7.09
N ALA A 91 14.59 1.29 -6.62
CA ALA A 91 14.99 2.59 -6.08
C ALA A 91 14.88 3.70 -7.12
N PHE A 92 15.44 3.48 -8.31
CA PHE A 92 15.42 4.48 -9.37
C PHE A 92 14.00 4.78 -9.86
N SER A 93 13.18 3.75 -10.07
CA SER A 93 11.81 3.97 -10.53
C SER A 93 10.97 4.75 -9.51
N ALA A 94 11.15 4.50 -8.21
CA ALA A 94 10.52 5.26 -7.14
C ALA A 94 10.97 6.72 -7.13
N SER A 95 12.28 6.99 -7.23
CA SER A 95 12.84 8.35 -7.15
C SER A 95 12.44 9.24 -8.33
N VAL A 96 12.14 8.66 -9.49
CA VAL A 96 11.63 9.39 -10.66
C VAL A 96 10.09 9.39 -10.77
N GLY A 97 9.39 9.16 -9.65
CA GLY A 97 7.93 9.34 -9.55
C GLY A 97 7.08 8.14 -9.99
N GLY A 98 7.68 6.97 -10.19
CA GLY A 98 6.96 5.74 -10.55
C GLY A 98 6.17 5.12 -9.40
N GLY A 99 6.41 5.54 -8.15
CA GLY A 99 5.75 4.97 -6.98
C GLY A 99 6.00 3.46 -6.82
N PRO A 100 5.22 2.78 -5.95
CA PRO A 100 5.32 1.33 -5.78
C PRO A 100 5.06 0.53 -7.06
N ALA A 101 4.12 0.98 -7.92
CA ALA A 101 3.80 0.31 -9.17
C ALA A 101 4.98 0.33 -10.15
N GLY A 102 5.61 1.49 -10.33
CA GLY A 102 6.79 1.64 -11.18
C GLY A 102 7.95 0.79 -10.68
N SER A 103 8.25 0.85 -9.38
CA SER A 103 9.27 0.01 -8.74
C SER A 103 9.01 -1.47 -8.96
N TYR A 104 7.75 -1.91 -8.85
CA TYR A 104 7.36 -3.29 -9.11
C TYR A 104 7.65 -3.70 -10.56
N ILE A 105 7.23 -2.91 -11.55
CA ILE A 105 7.41 -3.28 -12.97
C ILE A 105 8.89 -3.28 -13.34
N ALA A 106 9.64 -2.24 -12.91
CA ALA A 106 11.08 -2.14 -13.16
C ALA A 106 11.84 -3.30 -12.50
N ALA A 107 11.53 -3.62 -11.24
CA ALA A 107 12.11 -4.77 -10.54
C ALA A 107 11.78 -6.07 -11.28
N LEU A 108 10.50 -6.34 -11.55
CA LEU A 108 10.06 -7.59 -12.19
C LEU A 108 10.80 -7.85 -13.52
N CYS A 109 10.84 -6.86 -14.42
CA CYS A 109 11.51 -6.99 -15.70
C CYS A 109 13.03 -7.19 -15.54
N SER A 110 13.67 -6.39 -14.67
CA SER A 110 15.12 -6.50 -14.43
C SER A 110 15.52 -7.83 -13.80
N ILE A 111 14.71 -8.36 -12.89
CA ILE A 111 14.96 -9.63 -12.21
C ILE A 111 14.90 -10.79 -13.21
N GLU A 112 13.86 -10.82 -14.05
CA GLU A 112 13.72 -11.91 -15.02
C GLU A 112 14.84 -11.87 -16.06
N ILE A 113 15.20 -10.68 -16.58
CA ILE A 113 16.33 -10.56 -17.51
C ILE A 113 17.66 -10.88 -16.82
N GLY A 114 17.86 -10.42 -15.58
CA GLY A 114 19.05 -10.74 -14.77
C GLY A 114 19.22 -12.24 -14.52
N LYS A 115 18.13 -12.96 -14.23
CA LYS A 115 18.15 -14.43 -14.12
C LYS A 115 18.58 -15.11 -15.40
N LEU A 116 18.16 -14.61 -16.57
CA LEU A 116 18.55 -15.20 -17.86
C LEU A 116 20.06 -15.13 -18.09
N VAL A 117 20.69 -14.03 -17.66
CA VAL A 117 22.13 -13.81 -17.84
C VAL A 117 22.98 -14.47 -16.75
N SER A 118 22.43 -14.62 -15.55
CA SER A 118 23.15 -15.16 -14.39
C SER A 118 23.74 -16.55 -14.64
N LYS A 119 25.04 -16.72 -14.40
CA LYS A 119 25.83 -17.94 -14.57
C LYS A 119 25.99 -18.43 -16.02
N GLU A 120 25.79 -17.58 -17.02
CA GLU A 120 26.04 -17.94 -18.43
C GLU A 120 27.48 -17.65 -18.89
N THR A 121 28.22 -16.80 -18.17
CA THR A 121 29.58 -16.41 -18.57
C THR A 121 30.57 -16.53 -17.41
N LYS A 122 31.86 -16.60 -17.73
CA LYS A 122 32.94 -16.53 -16.72
C LYS A 122 33.04 -15.17 -16.03
N LEU A 123 32.44 -14.14 -16.64
CA LEU A 123 32.38 -12.76 -16.12
C LEU A 123 31.04 -12.48 -15.41
N ASP A 124 30.33 -13.53 -14.95
CA ASP A 124 29.01 -13.44 -14.32
C ASP A 124 28.93 -12.37 -13.23
N ILE A 125 29.98 -12.27 -12.41
CA ILE A 125 30.07 -11.33 -11.28
C ILE A 125 29.99 -9.86 -11.72
N LEU A 126 30.38 -9.55 -12.96
CA LEU A 126 30.29 -8.21 -13.54
C LEU A 126 29.02 -8.06 -14.38
N ILE A 127 28.77 -9.04 -15.27
CA ILE A 127 27.73 -8.91 -16.29
C ILE A 127 26.33 -8.98 -15.67
N THR A 128 26.08 -9.88 -14.73
CA THR A 128 24.75 -10.07 -14.15
C THR A 128 24.22 -8.86 -13.40
N PRO A 129 24.97 -8.26 -12.45
CA PRO A 129 24.51 -7.03 -11.81
C PRO A 129 24.42 -5.87 -12.80
N PHE A 130 25.39 -5.74 -13.73
CA PHE A 130 25.35 -4.69 -14.76
C PHE A 130 24.07 -4.75 -15.60
N VAL A 131 23.74 -5.92 -16.15
CA VAL A 131 22.54 -6.10 -16.97
C VAL A 131 21.28 -5.85 -16.15
N THR A 132 21.22 -6.35 -14.91
CA THR A 132 20.06 -6.14 -14.03
C THR A 132 19.83 -4.65 -13.77
N ILE A 133 20.89 -3.89 -13.43
CA ILE A 133 20.81 -2.45 -13.19
C ILE A 133 20.42 -1.69 -14.45
N VAL A 134 21.07 -1.97 -15.59
CA VAL A 134 20.78 -1.28 -16.87
C VAL A 134 19.33 -1.51 -17.30
N VAL A 135 18.85 -2.75 -17.22
CA VAL A 135 17.46 -3.07 -17.56
C VAL A 135 16.51 -2.36 -16.58
N GLY A 136 16.80 -2.42 -15.27
CA GLY A 136 16.00 -1.74 -14.26
C GLY A 136 15.89 -0.24 -14.51
N PHE A 137 17.01 0.41 -14.84
CA PHE A 137 17.07 1.83 -15.17
C PHE A 137 16.26 2.16 -16.43
N VAL A 138 16.45 1.43 -17.53
CA VAL A 138 15.74 1.67 -18.79
C VAL A 138 14.23 1.47 -18.61
N ILE A 139 13.81 0.42 -17.93
CA ILE A 139 12.40 0.16 -17.65
C ILE A 139 11.82 1.21 -16.70
N GLY A 140 12.51 1.55 -15.61
CA GLY A 140 12.09 2.61 -14.71
C GLY A 140 11.93 3.95 -15.42
N PHE A 141 12.91 4.36 -16.23
CA PHE A 141 12.86 5.61 -16.98
C PHE A 141 11.69 5.68 -17.97
N THR A 142 11.38 4.56 -18.62
CA THR A 142 10.32 4.49 -19.63
C THR A 142 8.91 4.36 -19.03
N ILE A 143 8.76 3.64 -17.92
CA ILE A 143 7.46 3.32 -17.33
C ILE A 143 7.03 4.34 -16.27
N SER A 144 7.96 4.87 -15.47
CA SER A 144 7.63 5.81 -14.39
C SER A 144 6.82 7.03 -14.88
N PRO A 145 7.11 7.68 -16.02
CA PRO A 145 6.27 8.79 -16.51
C PRO A 145 4.81 8.40 -16.78
N SER A 146 4.59 7.19 -17.31
CA SER A 146 3.23 6.69 -17.58
C SER A 146 2.48 6.37 -16.30
N VAL A 147 3.16 5.79 -15.31
CA VAL A 147 2.59 5.52 -13.98
C VAL A 147 2.27 6.83 -13.27
N HIS A 148 3.18 7.80 -13.33
CA HIS A 148 2.97 9.11 -12.74
C HIS A 148 1.76 9.82 -13.36
N ALA A 149 1.65 9.85 -14.70
CA ALA A 149 0.48 10.41 -15.39
C ALA A 149 -0.83 9.72 -14.99
N PHE A 150 -0.82 8.40 -14.80
CA PHE A 150 -1.97 7.67 -14.28
C PHE A 150 -2.32 8.08 -12.84
N MET A 151 -1.32 8.24 -11.97
CA MET A 151 -1.54 8.71 -10.60
C MET A 151 -2.12 10.13 -10.55
N THR A 152 -1.61 11.03 -11.40
CA THR A 152 -2.15 12.39 -11.55
C THR A 152 -3.60 12.35 -12.03
N GLY A 153 -3.91 11.56 -13.06
CA GLY A 153 -5.28 11.42 -13.55
C GLY A 153 -6.23 10.80 -12.51
N PHE A 154 -5.74 9.88 -11.68
CA PHE A 154 -6.51 9.39 -10.53
C PHE A 154 -6.74 10.50 -9.49
N GLY A 155 -5.72 11.31 -9.22
CA GLY A 155 -5.82 12.50 -8.38
C GLY A 155 -6.89 13.48 -8.87
N ASP A 156 -6.95 13.73 -10.18
CA ASP A 156 -7.98 14.59 -10.79
C ASP A 156 -9.40 14.06 -10.54
N VAL A 157 -9.59 12.73 -10.56
CA VAL A 157 -10.88 12.11 -10.21
C VAL A 157 -11.22 12.32 -8.73
N VAL A 158 -10.22 12.29 -7.84
CA VAL A 158 -10.40 12.60 -6.42
C VAL A 158 -10.78 14.07 -6.23
N ILE A 159 -10.09 15.01 -6.89
CA ILE A 159 -10.44 16.44 -6.87
C ILE A 159 -11.87 16.66 -7.37
N TRP A 160 -12.25 16.04 -8.47
CA TRP A 160 -13.63 16.08 -8.97
C TRP A 160 -14.64 15.55 -7.94
N ALA A 161 -14.25 14.57 -7.10
CA ALA A 161 -15.11 14.08 -6.03
C ALA A 161 -15.24 15.07 -4.86
N THR A 162 -14.20 15.87 -4.57
CA THR A 162 -14.24 16.90 -3.51
C THR A 162 -15.16 18.07 -3.85
N GLU A 163 -15.40 18.33 -5.13
CA GLU A 163 -16.37 19.34 -5.60
C GLU A 163 -17.84 18.94 -5.37
N ARG A 164 -18.10 17.72 -4.87
CA ARG A 164 -19.46 17.27 -4.57
C ARG A 164 -19.91 17.73 -3.19
N GLN A 165 -21.23 17.75 -3.01
CA GLN A 165 -21.84 17.95 -1.70
C GLN A 165 -21.29 16.95 -0.66
N PRO A 166 -21.11 17.35 0.62
CA PRO A 166 -20.27 16.62 1.57
C PRO A 166 -20.64 15.14 1.75
N PHE A 167 -21.93 14.80 1.74
CA PHE A 167 -22.38 13.41 1.79
C PHE A 167 -21.85 12.57 0.61
N VAL A 168 -21.97 13.07 -0.63
CA VAL A 168 -21.53 12.35 -1.83
C VAL A 168 -20.02 12.36 -1.96
N MET A 169 -19.37 13.49 -1.61
CA MET A 169 -17.92 13.60 -1.52
C MET A 169 -17.37 12.52 -0.58
N GLY A 170 -17.91 12.42 0.63
CA GLY A 170 -17.44 11.44 1.62
C GLY A 170 -17.44 10.02 1.08
N ILE A 171 -18.53 9.59 0.43
CA ILE A 171 -18.61 8.26 -0.21
C ILE A 171 -17.52 8.10 -1.27
N LEU A 172 -17.45 9.03 -2.23
CA LEU A 172 -16.58 8.90 -3.39
C LEU A 172 -15.10 8.92 -2.98
N VAL A 173 -14.69 9.91 -2.16
CA VAL A 173 -13.31 10.05 -1.71
C VAL A 173 -12.88 8.84 -0.87
N ALA A 174 -13.72 8.36 0.05
CA ALA A 174 -13.40 7.18 0.85
C ALA A 174 -13.23 5.91 0.02
N VAL A 175 -14.08 5.69 -0.99
CA VAL A 175 -13.96 4.55 -1.90
C VAL A 175 -12.69 4.65 -2.75
N LEU A 176 -12.47 5.80 -3.39
CA LEU A 176 -11.31 6.03 -4.25
C LEU A 176 -10.00 5.90 -3.47
N MET A 177 -9.87 6.59 -2.34
CA MET A 177 -8.65 6.57 -1.54
C MET A 177 -8.42 5.23 -0.85
N GLY A 178 -9.48 4.55 -0.38
CA GLY A 178 -9.37 3.20 0.15
C GLY A 178 -8.89 2.19 -0.90
N TRP A 179 -9.41 2.27 -2.12
CA TRP A 179 -8.95 1.44 -3.23
C TRP A 179 -7.51 1.77 -3.62
N ALA A 180 -7.16 3.05 -3.71
CA ALA A 180 -5.78 3.47 -3.96
C ALA A 180 -4.84 2.88 -2.90
N LEU A 181 -5.19 2.95 -1.62
CA LEU A 181 -4.36 2.42 -0.51
C LEU A 181 -4.14 0.90 -0.59
N THR A 182 -5.13 0.17 -1.11
CA THR A 182 -5.07 -1.30 -1.21
C THR A 182 -4.42 -1.75 -2.52
N ALA A 183 -4.59 -0.97 -3.59
CA ALA A 183 -3.98 -1.18 -4.89
C ALA A 183 -2.46 -0.93 -4.82
N PRO A 184 -1.67 -1.36 -5.82
CA PRO A 184 -0.25 -1.03 -5.95
C PRO A 184 0.00 0.45 -6.30
N ILE A 185 -0.83 1.36 -5.78
CA ILE A 185 -0.82 2.79 -6.02
C ILE A 185 -0.62 3.45 -4.66
N SER A 186 0.27 4.44 -4.55
CA SER A 186 0.48 5.10 -3.26
C SER A 186 -0.62 6.14 -3.02
N SER A 187 -1.63 5.79 -2.21
CA SER A 187 -2.69 6.71 -1.78
C SER A 187 -2.15 7.96 -1.08
N VAL A 188 -1.10 7.80 -0.28
CA VAL A 188 -0.40 8.90 0.39
C VAL A 188 0.24 9.83 -0.63
N ALA A 189 0.93 9.27 -1.63
CA ALA A 189 1.55 10.10 -2.66
C ALA A 189 0.48 10.85 -3.47
N ILE A 190 -0.68 10.24 -3.73
CA ILE A 190 -1.81 10.93 -4.37
C ILE A 190 -2.30 12.07 -3.48
N ALA A 191 -2.52 11.82 -2.18
CA ALA A 191 -2.99 12.84 -1.24
C ALA A 191 -2.05 14.05 -1.16
N ILE A 192 -0.73 13.83 -1.05
CA ILE A 192 0.28 14.89 -1.05
C ILE A 192 0.32 15.62 -2.40
N MET A 193 0.24 14.87 -3.52
CA MET A 193 0.30 15.45 -4.86
C MET A 193 -0.86 16.42 -5.15
N ILE A 194 -2.06 16.11 -4.66
CA ILE A 194 -3.25 16.94 -4.87
C ILE A 194 -3.55 17.87 -3.69
N ASP A 195 -2.64 17.95 -2.71
CA ASP A 195 -2.80 18.77 -1.50
C ASP A 195 -4.14 18.50 -0.78
N LEU A 196 -4.42 17.21 -0.55
CA LEU A 196 -5.71 16.77 -0.03
C LEU A 196 -5.81 17.08 1.47
N GLU A 197 -6.42 18.21 1.79
CA GLU A 197 -6.64 18.68 3.16
C GLU A 197 -8.13 18.76 3.55
N GLY A 198 -8.40 19.14 4.80
CA GLY A 198 -9.75 19.46 5.24
C GLY A 198 -10.63 18.22 5.45
N VAL A 199 -11.93 18.41 5.21
CA VAL A 199 -12.95 17.37 5.36
C VAL A 199 -12.76 16.24 4.35
N ALA A 200 -12.25 16.55 3.15
CA ALA A 200 -11.94 15.55 2.13
C ALA A 200 -10.80 14.63 2.58
N ALA A 201 -9.77 15.18 3.22
CA ALA A 201 -8.70 14.40 3.84
C ALA A 201 -9.22 13.49 4.96
N GLY A 202 -10.15 13.99 5.79
CA GLY A 202 -10.83 13.17 6.80
C GLY A 202 -11.61 12.00 6.19
N ALA A 203 -12.38 12.25 5.12
CA ALA A 203 -13.08 11.19 4.38
C ALA A 203 -12.11 10.14 3.80
N ALA A 204 -10.99 10.58 3.24
CA ALA A 204 -9.94 9.71 2.72
C ALA A 204 -9.36 8.84 3.84
N THR A 205 -9.04 9.42 5.01
CA THR A 205 -8.52 8.65 6.16
C THR A 205 -9.52 7.60 6.62
N VAL A 206 -10.82 7.92 6.70
CA VAL A 206 -11.87 6.95 7.06
C VAL A 206 -11.95 5.81 6.05
N GLY A 207 -11.93 6.10 4.75
CA GLY A 207 -11.93 5.08 3.70
C GLY A 207 -10.72 4.17 3.76
N CYS A 208 -9.54 4.74 3.93
CA CYS A 208 -8.28 4.03 4.08
C CYS A 208 -8.26 3.17 5.36
N ALA A 209 -8.69 3.72 6.50
CA ALA A 209 -8.81 3.01 7.77
C ALA A 209 -9.79 1.83 7.64
N ALA A 210 -10.88 2.00 6.89
CA ALA A 210 -11.84 0.95 6.67
C ALA A 210 -11.28 -0.24 5.89
N GLN A 211 -10.40 0.00 4.92
CA GLN A 211 -9.67 -1.06 4.23
C GLN A 211 -8.74 -1.80 5.20
N MET A 212 -7.91 -1.08 5.94
CA MET A 212 -6.93 -1.67 6.83
C MET A 212 -7.55 -2.48 7.96
N ILE A 213 -8.41 -1.83 8.76
CA ILE A 213 -9.09 -2.50 9.87
C ILE A 213 -10.04 -3.57 9.36
N GLY A 214 -10.78 -3.30 8.29
CA GLY A 214 -11.72 -4.25 7.70
C GLY A 214 -11.04 -5.54 7.25
N PHE A 215 -9.93 -5.45 6.50
CA PHE A 215 -9.15 -6.63 6.11
C PHE A 215 -8.50 -7.31 7.32
N GLY A 216 -8.00 -6.54 8.29
CA GLY A 216 -7.44 -7.07 9.53
C GLY A 216 -8.43 -7.98 10.27
N VAL A 217 -9.67 -7.52 10.49
CA VAL A 217 -10.68 -8.31 11.22
C VAL A 217 -11.28 -9.43 10.37
N MET A 218 -11.54 -9.19 9.09
CA MET A 218 -12.17 -10.17 8.20
C MET A 218 -11.26 -11.38 7.92
N SER A 219 -9.94 -11.17 7.93
CA SER A 219 -8.94 -12.20 7.69
C SER A 219 -8.37 -12.83 8.99
N TYR A 220 -8.87 -12.42 10.17
CA TYR A 220 -8.36 -12.88 11.46
C TYR A 220 -8.37 -14.41 11.62
N ARG A 221 -9.39 -15.09 11.07
CA ARG A 221 -9.49 -16.57 11.11
C ARG A 221 -8.33 -17.28 10.38
N GLU A 222 -7.71 -16.60 9.42
CA GLU A 222 -6.69 -17.19 8.53
C GLU A 222 -5.28 -16.73 8.88
N ASN A 223 -5.12 -15.52 9.43
CA ASN A 223 -3.83 -14.90 9.70
C ASN A 223 -3.56 -14.62 11.20
N GLY A 224 -4.54 -14.85 12.07
CA GLY A 224 -4.43 -14.64 13.51
C GLY A 224 -4.10 -13.21 13.91
N ILE A 225 -3.54 -13.07 15.12
CA ILE A 225 -3.17 -11.76 15.70
C ILE A 225 -2.09 -11.06 14.87
N GLY A 226 -1.11 -11.80 14.35
CA GLY A 226 -0.08 -11.24 13.47
C GLY A 226 -0.66 -10.59 12.24
N GLY A 227 -1.60 -11.26 11.55
CA GLY A 227 -2.27 -10.69 10.39
C GLY A 227 -3.19 -9.51 10.72
N LEU A 228 -3.84 -9.52 11.90
CA LEU A 228 -4.66 -8.41 12.36
C LEU A 228 -3.83 -7.12 12.47
N PHE A 229 -2.66 -7.19 13.10
CA PHE A 229 -1.78 -6.03 13.23
C PHE A 229 -1.07 -5.67 11.92
N ALA A 230 -0.61 -6.67 11.16
CA ALA A 230 0.06 -6.44 9.89
C ALA A 230 -0.86 -5.71 8.87
N GLN A 231 -2.16 -5.99 8.87
CA GLN A 231 -3.10 -5.31 7.98
C GLN A 231 -3.73 -4.08 8.62
N GLY A 232 -4.13 -4.18 9.89
CA GLY A 232 -4.84 -3.12 10.60
C GLY A 232 -3.96 -1.95 11.02
N ILE A 233 -2.68 -2.17 11.32
CA ILE A 233 -1.71 -1.11 11.63
C ILE A 233 -0.66 -0.98 10.52
N GLY A 234 -0.40 -2.04 9.75
CA GLY A 234 0.54 -1.99 8.64
C GLY A 234 -0.05 -1.46 7.35
N THR A 235 -0.61 -2.36 6.53
CA THR A 235 -1.25 -1.98 5.25
C THR A 235 -2.21 -3.05 4.75
N SER A 236 -3.30 -2.63 4.10
CA SER A 236 -4.17 -3.56 3.37
C SER A 236 -3.59 -4.04 2.05
N MET A 237 -2.50 -3.43 1.56
CA MET A 237 -1.79 -3.89 0.35
C MET A 237 -1.36 -5.36 0.46
N LEU A 238 -1.17 -5.89 1.67
CA LEU A 238 -0.91 -7.32 1.90
C LEU A 238 -2.00 -8.25 1.33
N GLN A 239 -3.21 -7.75 1.11
CA GLN A 239 -4.33 -8.49 0.51
C GLN A 239 -4.45 -8.32 -1.01
N VAL A 240 -3.61 -7.49 -1.65
CA VAL A 240 -3.72 -7.20 -3.09
C VAL A 240 -3.69 -8.47 -3.94
N ALA A 241 -2.80 -9.41 -3.61
CA ALA A 241 -2.68 -10.69 -4.31
C ALA A 241 -3.95 -11.54 -4.19
N ASN A 242 -4.63 -11.48 -3.04
CA ASN A 242 -5.88 -12.19 -2.80
C ASN A 242 -7.06 -11.52 -3.50
N ILE A 243 -7.08 -10.20 -3.56
CA ILE A 243 -8.08 -9.42 -4.31
C ILE A 243 -7.94 -9.70 -5.82
N VAL A 244 -6.72 -9.79 -6.35
CA VAL A 244 -6.51 -10.16 -7.76
C VAL A 244 -7.02 -11.57 -8.07
N LYS A 245 -6.86 -12.53 -7.14
CA LYS A 245 -7.47 -13.86 -7.26
C LYS A 245 -8.99 -13.81 -7.16
N LYS A 246 -9.53 -12.98 -6.26
CA LYS A 246 -10.94 -12.95 -5.90
C LYS A 246 -11.40 -11.52 -5.55
N PRO A 247 -11.83 -10.73 -6.55
CA PRO A 247 -12.13 -9.30 -6.35
C PRO A 247 -13.23 -8.99 -5.34
N ILE A 248 -14.14 -9.94 -5.08
CA ILE A 248 -15.24 -9.77 -4.13
C ILE A 248 -14.76 -9.47 -2.70
N LEU A 249 -13.50 -9.81 -2.37
CA LEU A 249 -12.88 -9.59 -1.06
C LEU A 249 -12.74 -8.11 -0.70
N ILE A 250 -12.63 -7.21 -1.69
CA ILE A 250 -12.50 -5.76 -1.42
C ILE A 250 -13.83 -5.10 -1.03
N ILE A 251 -14.96 -5.75 -1.30
CA ILE A 251 -16.28 -5.13 -1.17
C ILE A 251 -16.65 -4.84 0.30
N PRO A 252 -16.54 -5.80 1.25
CA PRO A 252 -16.92 -5.54 2.64
C PRO A 252 -16.23 -4.31 3.27
N PRO A 253 -14.89 -4.15 3.22
CA PRO A 253 -14.24 -2.95 3.75
C PRO A 253 -14.57 -1.68 2.96
N THR A 254 -14.75 -1.77 1.64
CA THR A 254 -15.15 -0.62 0.81
C THR A 254 -16.51 -0.08 1.23
N ILE A 255 -17.48 -0.97 1.46
CA ILE A 255 -18.82 -0.56 1.94
C ILE A 255 -18.72 0.06 3.33
N ALA A 256 -17.87 -0.47 4.21
CA ALA A 256 -17.66 0.13 5.53
C ALA A 256 -17.15 1.58 5.42
N GLY A 257 -16.14 1.84 4.58
CA GLY A 257 -15.65 3.20 4.32
C GLY A 257 -16.71 4.11 3.70
N ALA A 258 -17.44 3.62 2.69
CA ALA A 258 -18.50 4.36 2.02
C ALA A 258 -19.66 4.75 2.96
N LEU A 259 -19.96 3.93 3.96
CA LEU A 259 -21.02 4.23 4.94
C LEU A 259 -20.54 5.19 6.04
N LEU A 260 -19.29 5.07 6.48
CA LEU A 260 -18.76 5.86 7.60
C LEU A 260 -18.25 7.23 7.19
N ALA A 261 -17.73 7.38 5.97
CA ALA A 261 -17.19 8.66 5.53
C ALA A 261 -18.23 9.79 5.51
N PRO A 262 -19.49 9.59 5.05
CA PRO A 262 -20.53 10.62 5.17
C PRO A 262 -20.83 11.04 6.60
N ILE A 263 -20.72 10.12 7.57
CA ILE A 263 -20.91 10.41 9.00
C ILE A 263 -19.79 11.34 9.46
N ALA A 264 -18.55 11.08 9.02
CA ALA A 264 -17.38 11.88 9.30
C ALA A 264 -17.44 13.28 8.65
N THR A 265 -17.87 13.36 7.39
CA THR A 265 -17.89 14.62 6.64
C THR A 265 -19.07 15.52 6.97
N MET A 266 -20.21 14.96 7.38
CA MET A 266 -21.40 15.73 7.76
C MET A 266 -21.38 16.16 9.23
N GLY A 267 -20.35 15.79 9.99
CA GLY A 267 -20.22 16.10 11.42
C GLY A 267 -21.31 15.51 12.30
N TRP A 268 -21.90 14.36 11.91
CA TRP A 268 -23.00 13.74 12.67
C TRP A 268 -22.61 13.28 14.08
N LEU A 269 -21.32 13.19 14.38
CA LEU A 269 -20.78 12.88 15.71
C LEU A 269 -20.40 14.13 16.52
N GLY A 270 -20.70 15.33 16.03
CA GLY A 270 -20.47 16.61 16.72
C GLY A 270 -19.61 17.57 15.90
N THR A 271 -18.56 17.06 15.25
CA THR A 271 -17.62 17.84 14.43
C THR A 271 -17.28 17.12 13.13
N GLU A 272 -17.06 17.91 12.08
CA GLU A 272 -16.55 17.40 10.80
C GLU A 272 -15.12 16.90 11.01
N MET A 273 -14.86 15.66 10.61
CA MET A 273 -13.51 15.11 10.70
C MET A 273 -12.62 15.70 9.61
N VAL A 274 -11.51 16.29 10.03
CA VAL A 274 -10.53 16.94 9.17
C VAL A 274 -9.17 16.29 9.34
N ASN A 275 -8.40 16.22 8.25
CA ASN A 275 -7.02 15.76 8.26
C ASN A 275 -6.16 16.62 7.30
N ASN A 276 -4.87 16.35 7.28
CA ASN A 276 -3.91 16.91 6.31
C ASN A 276 -3.55 15.87 5.22
N ASP A 277 -2.82 16.33 4.22
CA ASP A 277 -2.36 15.53 3.08
C ASP A 277 -1.58 14.27 3.50
N SER A 278 -0.74 14.41 4.52
CA SER A 278 0.14 13.38 5.08
C SER A 278 -0.67 12.27 5.78
N GLY A 279 -1.82 12.59 6.37
CA GLY A 279 -2.72 11.65 7.04
C GLY A 279 -3.83 11.09 6.15
N ALA A 280 -4.23 11.80 5.10
CA ALA A 280 -5.38 11.48 4.25
C ALA A 280 -5.27 10.07 3.61
N GLY A 281 -4.11 9.76 3.05
CA GLY A 281 -3.85 8.50 2.36
C GLY A 281 -3.36 7.36 3.25
N MET A 282 -3.21 7.57 4.56
CA MET A 282 -2.53 6.62 5.47
C MET A 282 -3.46 5.63 6.18
N GLY A 283 -4.74 5.96 6.32
CA GLY A 283 -5.68 5.12 7.08
C GLY A 283 -5.23 4.92 8.52
N THR A 284 -5.02 3.67 8.94
CA THR A 284 -4.49 3.30 10.25
C THR A 284 -3.01 2.89 10.22
N SER A 285 -2.32 3.14 9.09
CA SER A 285 -0.90 2.83 8.90
C SER A 285 -0.06 3.54 9.94
N GLY A 286 0.56 2.77 10.84
CA GLY A 286 1.35 3.29 11.95
C GLY A 286 0.63 4.27 12.87
N PHE A 287 -0.71 4.25 12.85
CA PHE A 287 -1.57 5.28 13.44
C PHE A 287 -1.40 6.70 12.88
N VAL A 288 -0.72 6.88 11.75
CA VAL A 288 -0.41 8.20 11.19
C VAL A 288 -1.67 8.96 10.79
N GLY A 289 -2.66 8.30 10.18
CA GLY A 289 -3.92 8.97 9.87
C GLY A 289 -4.61 9.52 11.13
N GLN A 290 -4.55 8.79 12.24
CA GLN A 290 -5.13 9.19 13.53
C GLN A 290 -4.31 10.31 14.19
N ILE A 291 -2.99 10.21 14.16
CA ILE A 291 -2.09 11.22 14.74
C ILE A 291 -2.21 12.54 13.97
N MET A 292 -2.21 12.50 12.63
CA MET A 292 -2.42 13.70 11.81
C MET A 292 -3.82 14.31 11.99
N THR A 293 -4.86 13.47 12.20
CA THR A 293 -6.19 13.97 12.59
C THR A 293 -6.11 14.76 13.90
N ILE A 294 -5.45 14.19 14.92
CA ILE A 294 -5.29 14.84 16.24
C ILE A 294 -4.46 16.12 16.12
N GLN A 295 -3.40 16.13 15.31
CA GLN A 295 -2.59 17.33 15.08
C GLN A 295 -3.39 18.43 14.38
N THR A 296 -4.29 18.07 13.45
CA THR A 296 -5.09 19.04 12.68
C THR A 296 -6.29 19.57 13.48
N MET A 297 -6.99 18.70 14.21
CA MET A 297 -8.21 19.04 14.95
C MET A 297 -7.97 19.41 16.43
N GLY A 298 -6.79 19.09 16.96
CA GLY A 298 -6.47 19.15 18.38
C GLY A 298 -6.87 17.89 19.16
N PHE A 299 -6.21 17.67 20.29
CA PHE A 299 -6.50 16.55 21.18
C PHE A 299 -7.69 16.85 22.09
N THR A 300 -8.88 16.41 21.68
CA THR A 300 -10.11 16.51 22.48
C THR A 300 -10.77 15.13 22.65
N GLN A 301 -11.60 14.98 23.68
CA GLN A 301 -12.35 13.75 23.91
C GLN A 301 -13.28 13.42 22.74
N GLU A 302 -13.85 14.44 22.09
CA GLU A 302 -14.72 14.28 20.94
C GLU A 302 -13.97 13.73 19.71
N VAL A 303 -12.79 14.28 19.42
CA VAL A 303 -11.92 13.79 18.34
C VAL A 303 -11.49 12.35 18.60
N LEU A 304 -11.14 12.01 19.85
CA LEU A 304 -10.75 10.64 20.21
C LEU A 304 -11.91 9.65 20.02
N ILE A 305 -13.12 10.01 20.45
CA ILE A 305 -14.32 9.19 20.26
C ILE A 305 -14.60 9.01 18.76
N SER A 306 -14.53 10.09 17.99
CA SER A 306 -14.75 10.06 16.54
C SER A 306 -13.73 9.16 15.83
N ILE A 307 -12.44 9.24 16.19
CA ILE A 307 -11.40 8.34 15.69
C ILE A 307 -11.71 6.87 16.05
N LEU A 308 -12.03 6.58 17.30
CA LEU A 308 -12.34 5.21 17.73
C LEU A 308 -13.54 4.63 16.99
N LEU A 309 -14.59 5.43 16.80
CA LEU A 309 -15.82 5.01 16.12
C LEU A 309 -15.64 4.90 14.61
N LEU A 310 -15.03 5.88 13.96
CA LEU A 310 -14.98 5.98 12.50
C LEU A 310 -13.76 5.30 11.87
N HIS A 311 -12.62 5.23 12.58
CA HIS A 311 -11.41 4.59 12.05
C HIS A 311 -11.26 3.14 12.48
N ILE A 312 -11.81 2.72 13.63
CA ILE A 312 -11.54 1.40 14.21
C ILE A 312 -12.82 0.56 14.40
N ILE A 313 -13.70 0.96 15.31
CA ILE A 313 -14.85 0.15 15.73
C ILE A 313 -15.87 0.02 14.59
N GLY A 314 -16.28 1.12 13.99
CA GLY A 314 -17.24 1.16 12.89
C GLY A 314 -16.78 0.30 11.72
N PRO A 315 -15.56 0.48 11.20
CA PRO A 315 -15.10 -0.33 10.08
C PRO A 315 -14.97 -1.81 10.43
N ALA A 316 -14.51 -2.14 11.64
CA ALA A 316 -14.42 -3.52 12.11
C ALA A 316 -15.81 -4.18 12.13
N LEU A 317 -16.80 -3.54 12.75
CA LEU A 317 -18.15 -4.08 12.89
C LEU A 317 -18.84 -4.25 11.55
N ILE A 318 -18.86 -3.21 10.71
CA ILE A 318 -19.54 -3.26 9.40
C ILE A 318 -18.89 -4.32 8.51
N THR A 319 -17.55 -4.36 8.47
CA THR A 319 -16.83 -5.35 7.65
C THR A 319 -17.07 -6.77 8.15
N LEU A 320 -17.05 -7.03 9.46
CA LEU A 320 -17.35 -8.35 10.00
C LEU A 320 -18.76 -8.80 9.65
N ILE A 321 -19.77 -7.95 9.85
CA ILE A 321 -21.16 -8.27 9.52
C ILE A 321 -21.31 -8.64 8.03
N LEU A 322 -20.75 -7.80 7.15
CA LEU A 322 -20.80 -8.05 5.70
C LEU A 322 -20.02 -9.30 5.30
N SER A 323 -18.82 -9.48 5.85
CA SER A 323 -17.99 -10.64 5.52
C SER A 323 -18.61 -11.97 5.97
N GLU A 324 -19.24 -12.02 7.15
CA GLU A 324 -19.97 -13.22 7.60
C GLU A 324 -21.20 -13.49 6.73
N TRP A 325 -21.90 -12.45 6.28
CA TRP A 325 -22.98 -12.60 5.30
C TRP A 325 -22.46 -13.13 3.94
N PHE A 326 -21.30 -12.66 3.47
CA PHE A 326 -20.66 -13.14 2.24
C PHE A 326 -20.20 -14.60 2.40
N ARG A 327 -19.69 -14.98 3.59
CA ARG A 327 -19.34 -16.37 3.92
C ARG A 327 -20.57 -17.28 3.91
N LYS A 328 -21.70 -16.85 4.48
CA LYS A 328 -22.98 -17.60 4.42
C LYS A 328 -23.47 -17.82 2.98
N LYS A 329 -23.21 -16.87 2.09
CA LYS A 329 -23.49 -16.99 0.64
C LYS A 329 -22.47 -17.82 -0.14
N GLY A 330 -21.37 -18.26 0.49
CA GLY A 330 -20.27 -18.96 -0.17
C GLY A 330 -19.38 -18.07 -1.05
N TRP A 331 -19.59 -16.74 -1.00
CA TRP A 331 -18.81 -15.76 -1.76
C TRP A 331 -17.40 -15.57 -1.20
N ILE A 332 -17.24 -15.71 0.12
CA ILE A 332 -15.93 -15.74 0.79
C ILE A 332 -15.78 -17.11 1.45
N GLN A 333 -14.65 -17.77 1.24
CA GLN A 333 -14.34 -19.09 1.77
C GLN A 333 -13.12 -19.00 2.70
N LEU A 334 -12.88 -20.05 3.47
CA LEU A 334 -11.68 -20.13 4.29
C LEU A 334 -10.47 -20.41 3.39
N GLY A 335 -9.41 -19.62 3.55
CA GLY A 335 -8.20 -19.64 2.73
C GLY A 335 -8.11 -18.48 1.74
N ASP A 336 -9.23 -17.82 1.42
CA ASP A 336 -9.27 -16.71 0.45
C ASP A 336 -8.46 -15.49 0.88
N LEU A 337 -8.33 -15.23 2.19
CA LEU A 337 -7.64 -14.07 2.75
C LEU A 337 -6.31 -14.44 3.40
N LYS A 338 -5.84 -15.68 3.22
CA LYS A 338 -4.55 -16.11 3.75
C LYS A 338 -3.43 -15.30 3.10
N ILE A 339 -2.58 -14.69 3.92
CA ILE A 339 -1.37 -14.01 3.47
C ILE A 339 -0.25 -15.04 3.41
N ASP A 340 0.38 -15.14 2.24
CA ASP A 340 1.56 -15.98 2.02
C ASP A 340 2.82 -15.15 2.39
N TYR A 341 3.57 -15.59 3.40
CA TYR A 341 4.86 -15.01 3.82
C TYR A 341 6.03 -15.72 3.12
#